data_AF-A0A537LVW4-F1
#
_entry.id   AF-A0A537LVW4-F1
#
_cell.length_a   1.000
_cell.length_b   1.000
_cell.length_c   1.000
_cell.angle_alpha   90.00
_cell.angle_beta   90.00
_cell.angle_gamma   90.00
#
_symmetry.space_group_name_H-M   'P 1'
#
loop_
_entity.id
_entity.type
_entity.pdbx_description
1 polymer ?
#
loop_
_entity_poly.entity_id
_entity_poly.type
_entity_poly.pdbx_seq_one_letter_code
_entity_poly.pdbx_strand_id
1 'polypeptide(L)'
;MGFAHQQLRDKALLALEEIVQEARYRRPRRSFALRFALAYLWAYAGGKRDPFDELWRALGAHKTLWSLSACERALSEIYRALGVARDEEVANRFWRMRAEEERANP
;
A
#
# COMPACT_ATOMS: atom_id res chain seq x y z
N MET A 1 24.11 -11.28 5.37
CA MET A 1 22.76 -11.43 5.95
C MET A 1 21.79 -10.30 5.50
N GLY A 2 21.80 -9.86 4.24
CA GLY A 2 20.92 -8.77 3.76
C GLY A 2 19.60 -9.22 3.12
N PHE A 3 19.50 -10.50 2.72
CA PHE A 3 18.36 -11.03 1.96
C PHE A 3 17.04 -11.02 2.74
N ALA A 4 17.06 -11.31 4.04
CA ALA A 4 15.83 -11.39 4.84
C ALA A 4 15.14 -10.02 5.02
N HIS A 5 15.92 -8.96 5.22
CA HIS A 5 15.39 -7.60 5.38
C HIS A 5 14.80 -7.05 4.07
N GLN A 6 15.47 -7.31 2.95
CA GLN A 6 14.98 -6.92 1.63
C GLN A 6 13.68 -7.67 1.28
N GLN A 7 13.64 -8.99 1.51
CA GLN A 7 12.43 -9.79 1.32
C GLN A 7 11.26 -9.31 2.18
N LEU A 8 11.51 -8.92 3.43
CA LEU A 8 10.47 -8.43 4.32
C LEU A 8 9.96 -7.04 3.90
N ARG A 9 10.86 -6.15 3.45
CA ARG A 9 10.51 -4.86 2.83
C ARG A 9 9.63 -5.07 1.61
N ASP A 10 10.03 -5.94 0.71
CA ASP A 10 9.30 -6.19 -0.54
C ASP A 10 7.92 -6.79 -0.24
N LYS A 11 7.81 -7.73 0.71
CA LYS A 11 6.51 -8.25 1.17
C LYS A 11 5.62 -7.18 1.81
N ALA A 12 6.19 -6.28 2.60
CA ALA A 12 5.44 -5.18 3.19
C ALA A 12 4.93 -4.21 2.12
N LEU A 13 5.73 -3.92 1.09
CA LEU A 13 5.31 -3.12 -0.07
C LEU A 13 4.20 -3.79 -0.86
N LEU A 14 4.31 -5.10 -1.12
CA LEU A 14 3.25 -5.88 -1.78
C LEU A 14 1.93 -5.83 -1.00
N ALA A 15 1.97 -5.92 0.33
CA ALA A 15 0.78 -5.79 1.16
C ALA A 15 0.14 -4.39 1.09
N LEU A 16 0.96 -3.33 0.93
CA LEU A 16 0.43 -1.99 0.69
C LEU A 16 -0.21 -1.86 -0.70
N GLU A 17 0.41 -2.40 -1.75
CA GLU A 17 -0.19 -2.43 -3.09
C GLU A 17 -1.55 -3.11 -3.08
N GLU A 18 -1.64 -4.29 -2.46
CA GLU A 18 -2.88 -5.04 -2.35
C GLU A 18 -4.01 -4.22 -1.69
N ILE A 19 -3.71 -3.58 -0.56
CA ILE A 19 -4.66 -2.76 0.19
C ILE A 19 -5.07 -1.49 -0.59
N VAL A 20 -4.15 -0.88 -1.33
CA VAL A 20 -4.47 0.26 -2.21
C VAL A 20 -5.38 -0.18 -3.36
N GLN A 21 -5.17 -1.37 -3.93
CA GLN A 21 -6.09 -1.90 -4.94
C GLN A 21 -7.45 -2.26 -4.36
N GLU A 22 -7.54 -2.75 -3.13
CA GLU A 22 -8.81 -2.93 -2.42
C GLU A 22 -9.59 -1.61 -2.28
N ALA A 23 -8.88 -0.50 -2.07
CA ALA A 23 -9.47 0.84 -1.95
C ALA A 23 -10.24 1.29 -3.20
N ARG A 24 -9.99 0.67 -4.37
CA ARG A 24 -10.76 0.90 -5.60
C ARG A 24 -12.21 0.45 -5.46
N TYR A 25 -12.42 -0.68 -4.81
CA TYR A 25 -13.72 -1.36 -4.74
C TYR A 25 -14.46 -1.03 -3.45
N ARG A 26 -13.76 -1.03 -2.32
CA ARG A 26 -14.37 -0.80 -0.99
C ARG A 26 -13.44 -0.03 -0.07
N ARG A 27 -13.93 0.33 1.11
CA ARG A 27 -13.09 0.92 2.16
C ARG A 27 -12.26 -0.21 2.81
N PRO A 28 -10.91 -0.20 2.68
CA PRO A 28 -10.10 -1.27 3.23
C PRO A 28 -10.15 -1.28 4.77
N ARG A 29 -10.05 -2.47 5.36
CA ARG A 29 -9.99 -2.59 6.81
C ARG A 29 -8.61 -2.18 7.32
N ARG A 30 -8.58 -1.14 8.14
CA ARG A 30 -7.38 -0.69 8.88
C ARG A 30 -6.98 -1.68 9.98
N SER A 31 -6.24 -2.72 9.61
CA SER A 31 -5.80 -3.80 10.51
C SER A 31 -4.53 -3.44 11.30
N PHE A 32 -4.25 -4.22 12.37
CA PHE A 32 -2.96 -4.13 13.07
C PHE A 32 -1.78 -4.55 12.18
N ALA A 33 -1.98 -5.52 11.29
CA ALA A 33 -0.95 -5.93 10.33
C ALA A 33 -0.55 -4.79 9.40
N LEU A 34 -1.52 -4.01 8.90
CA LEU A 34 -1.26 -2.83 8.10
C LEU A 34 -0.49 -1.75 8.90
N ARG A 35 -0.89 -1.49 10.15
CA ARG A 35 -0.15 -0.56 11.02
C ARG A 35 1.30 -0.99 11.21
N PHE A 36 1.51 -2.29 11.43
CA PHE A 36 2.84 -2.85 11.60
C PHE A 36 3.67 -2.71 10.31
N ALA A 37 3.10 -3.03 9.15
CA ALA A 37 3.78 -2.87 7.86
C ALA A 37 4.21 -1.42 7.60
N LEU A 38 3.32 -0.45 7.86
CA LEU A 38 3.64 0.98 7.74
C LEU A 38 4.73 1.40 8.71
N ALA A 39 4.65 0.98 9.98
CA ALA A 39 5.65 1.31 10.99
C ALA A 39 7.02 0.68 10.67
N TYR A 40 7.03 -0.57 10.19
CA TYR A 40 8.22 -1.26 9.74
C TYR A 40 8.90 -0.54 8.57
N LEU A 41 8.13 -0.19 7.53
CA LEU A 41 8.67 0.52 6.38
C LEU A 41 9.16 1.93 6.72
N TRP A 42 8.49 2.63 7.64
CA TRP A 42 8.96 3.90 8.15
C TRP A 42 10.29 3.76 8.90
N ALA A 43 10.39 2.80 9.81
CA ALA A 43 11.63 2.53 10.53
C ALA A 43 12.77 2.13 9.58
N TYR A 44 12.46 1.38 8.52
CA TYR A 44 13.42 1.00 7.48
C TYR A 44 13.89 2.20 6.64
N ALA A 45 12.98 3.12 6.28
CA ALA A 45 13.30 4.29 5.47
C ALA A 45 14.20 5.30 6.22
N GLY A 46 14.14 5.34 7.56
CA GLY A 46 14.92 6.27 8.38
C GLY A 46 14.62 7.75 8.12
N GLY A 47 13.44 8.05 7.54
CA GLY A 47 13.10 9.35 6.99
C GLY A 47 11.76 9.92 7.46
N LYS A 48 11.16 10.74 6.59
CA LYS A 48 9.90 11.45 6.88
C LYS A 48 8.76 10.46 7.11
N ARG A 49 7.99 10.71 8.17
CA ARG A 49 6.84 9.90 8.57
C ARG A 49 5.58 10.21 7.76
N ASP A 50 5.50 11.41 7.18
CA ASP A 50 4.29 11.92 6.54
C ASP A 50 3.68 10.97 5.48
N PRO A 51 4.44 10.36 4.55
CA PRO A 51 3.87 9.46 3.54
C PRO A 51 3.12 8.26 4.15
N PHE A 52 3.64 7.73 5.27
CA PHE A 52 3.07 6.58 5.97
C PHE A 52 1.78 6.94 6.70
N ASP A 53 1.76 8.10 7.38
CA ASP A 53 0.58 8.61 8.06
C ASP A 53 -0.50 9.06 7.05
N GLU A 54 -0.09 9.62 5.90
CA GLU A 54 -0.99 9.98 4.79
C GLU A 54 -1.67 8.75 4.20
N LEU A 55 -0.94 7.67 3.93
CA LEU A 55 -1.53 6.42 3.45
C LEU A 55 -2.52 5.85 4.47
N TRP A 56 -2.16 5.85 5.76
CA TRP A 56 -3.06 5.40 6.83
C TRP A 56 -4.36 6.20 6.90
N ARG A 57 -4.28 7.52 6.74
CA ARG A 57 -5.44 8.42 6.72
C ARG A 57 -6.29 8.20 5.46
N ALA A 58 -5.66 8.10 4.29
CA ALA A 58 -6.34 7.91 3.01
C ALA A 58 -7.16 6.61 3.00
N LEU A 59 -6.59 5.50 3.49
CA LEU A 59 -7.29 4.22 3.63
C LEU A 59 -8.45 4.26 4.63
N GLY A 60 -8.37 5.16 5.61
CA GLY A 60 -9.41 5.39 6.60
C GLY A 60 -10.49 6.37 6.17
N ALA A 61 -10.32 7.11 5.08
CA ALA A 61 -11.27 8.11 4.64
C ALA A 61 -12.58 7.47 4.13
N HIS A 62 -13.65 8.26 4.09
CA HIS A 62 -14.85 7.85 3.37
C HIS A 62 -14.53 7.70 1.88
N LYS A 63 -15.16 6.70 1.23
CA LYS A 63 -14.96 6.47 -0.20
C LYS A 63 -15.49 7.69 -0.97
N THR A 64 -14.61 8.31 -1.75
CA THR A 64 -14.94 9.39 -2.67
C THR A 64 -14.35 9.03 -4.04
N LEU A 65 -14.70 9.79 -5.07
CA LEU A 65 -14.09 9.62 -6.40
C LEU A 65 -12.55 9.78 -6.36
N TRP A 66 -12.02 10.47 -5.35
CA TRP A 66 -10.60 10.78 -5.20
C TRP A 66 -9.87 9.92 -4.15
N SER A 67 -10.57 9.00 -3.48
CA SER A 67 -9.97 8.21 -2.39
C SER A 67 -8.83 7.32 -2.88
N LEU A 68 -8.97 6.77 -4.09
CA LEU A 68 -7.91 5.98 -4.72
C LEU A 68 -6.69 6.84 -5.02
N SER A 69 -6.86 8.00 -5.64
CA SER A 69 -5.76 8.90 -6.00
C SER A 69 -4.96 9.35 -4.78
N ALA A 70 -5.63 9.58 -3.64
CA ALA A 70 -4.96 9.88 -2.38
C ALA A 70 -4.10 8.70 -1.87
N CYS A 71 -4.62 7.47 -1.97
CA CYS A 71 -3.88 6.26 -1.60
C CYS A 71 -2.68 6.02 -2.54
N GLU A 72 -2.88 6.13 -3.85
CA GLU A 72 -1.83 5.95 -4.86
C GLU A 72 -0.72 7.00 -4.74
N ARG A 73 -1.08 8.26 -4.45
CA ARG A 73 -0.11 9.32 -4.17
C ARG A 73 0.73 8.98 -2.95
N ALA A 74 0.10 8.65 -1.82
CA ALA A 74 0.81 8.34 -0.59
C ALA A 74 1.70 7.09 -0.75
N LEU A 75 1.24 6.07 -1.45
CA LEU A 75 2.03 4.88 -1.75
C LEU A 75 3.26 5.21 -2.61
N SER A 76 3.10 6.00 -3.68
CA SER A 76 4.23 6.44 -4.50
C SER A 76 5.27 7.23 -3.71
N GLU A 77 4.85 8.07 -2.75
CA GLU A 77 5.77 8.77 -1.84
C GLU A 77 6.51 7.81 -0.88
N ILE A 78 5.87 6.72 -0.44
CA ILE A 78 6.54 5.67 0.35
C ILE A 78 7.64 4.98 -0.47
N TYR A 79 7.35 4.61 -1.73
CA TYR A 79 8.36 4.05 -2.64
C TYR A 79 9.55 4.99 -2.82
N ARG A 80 9.28 6.28 -3.04
CA ARG A 80 10.32 7.33 -3.13
C ARG A 80 11.14 7.43 -1.84
N ALA A 81 10.49 7.42 -0.67
CA ALA A 81 11.17 7.48 0.63
C ALA A 81 12.09 6.27 0.88
N LEU A 82 11.77 5.12 0.27
CA LEU A 82 12.58 3.90 0.35
C LEU A 82 13.67 3.83 -0.74
N GLY A 83 13.72 4.79 -1.67
CA GLY A 83 14.66 4.78 -2.80
C GLY A 83 14.40 3.64 -3.80
N VAL A 84 13.17 3.14 -3.87
CA VAL A 84 12.78 2.03 -4.76
C VAL A 84 11.79 2.53 -5.80
N ALA A 85 11.99 2.13 -7.06
CA ALA A 85 11.02 2.40 -8.12
C ALA A 85 9.75 1.58 -7.89
N ARG A 86 8.58 2.21 -8.02
CA ARG A 86 7.29 1.52 -7.98
C ARG A 86 7.08 0.79 -9.30
N ASP A 87 6.86 -0.52 -9.23
CA ASP A 87 6.65 -1.38 -10.39
C ASP A 87 5.15 -1.37 -10.77
N GLU A 88 4.84 -0.84 -11.96
CA GLU A 88 3.47 -0.79 -12.48
C GLU A 88 2.91 -2.19 -12.75
N GLU A 89 3.73 -3.17 -13.11
CA GLU A 89 3.28 -4.55 -13.34
C GLU A 89 2.77 -5.20 -12.05
N VAL A 90 3.41 -4.90 -10.93
CA VAL A 90 2.97 -5.36 -9.60
C VAL A 90 1.61 -4.75 -9.25
N ALA A 91 1.46 -3.44 -9.41
CA ALA A 91 0.18 -2.76 -9.18
C ALA A 91 -0.94 -3.32 -10.08
N ASN A 92 -0.64 -3.52 -11.38
CA ASN A 92 -1.57 -4.10 -12.36
C ASN A 92 -1.94 -5.54 -12.05
N ARG A 93 -1.03 -6.33 -11.46
CA ARG A 93 -1.32 -7.70 -11.02
C ARG A 93 -2.34 -7.70 -9.89
N PHE A 94 -2.12 -6.91 -8.83
CA PHE A 94 -3.08 -6.82 -7.72
C PHE A 94 -4.43 -6.28 -8.17
N TRP A 95 -4.45 -5.31 -9.10
CA TRP A 95 -5.70 -4.80 -9.64
C TRP A 95 -6.50 -5.90 -10.36
N ARG A 96 -5.84 -6.70 -11.21
CA ARG A 96 -6.46 -7.84 -11.90
C ARG A 96 -7.00 -8.88 -10.92
N MET A 97 -6.20 -9.28 -9.94
CA MET A 97 -6.62 -10.23 -8.90
C MET A 97 -7.87 -9.74 -8.17
N ARG A 98 -7.90 -8.48 -7.75
CA ARG A 98 -9.10 -7.90 -7.09
C ARG A 98 -10.30 -7.80 -8.01
N ALA A 99 -10.09 -7.47 -9.29
CA ALA A 99 -11.19 -7.44 -10.26
C ALA A 99 -11.83 -8.83 -10.45
N GLU A 100 -11.04 -9.89 -10.40
CA GLU A 100 -11.52 -11.28 -10.47
C GLU A 100 -12.28 -11.69 -9.20
N GLU A 101 -11.76 -11.35 -8.02
CA GLU A 101 -12.44 -11.61 -6.74
C GLU A 101 -13.81 -10.92 -6.65
N GLU A 102 -13.90 -9.65 -7.03
CA GLU A 102 -15.16 -8.89 -7.01
C GLU A 102 -16.15 -9.40 -8.07
N ARG A 103 -15.68 -9.94 -9.20
CA ARG A 103 -16.56 -10.63 -10.17
C ARG A 103 -17.08 -11.96 -9.64
N ALA A 104 -16.32 -12.65 -8.81
CA ALA A 104 -16.68 -13.95 -8.24
C ALA A 104 -17.63 -13.84 -7.03
N ASN A 105 -17.72 -12.67 -6.40
CA ASN A 105 -18.55 -12.42 -5.22
C ASN A 105 -19.37 -11.12 -5.39
N PRO A 106 -20.44 -11.14 -6.22
CA PRO A 106 -21.23 -9.97 -6.59
C PRO A 106 -22.05 -9.35 -5.46
#